data_AF-A0A1V4TKP7-F1
#
_entry.id   AF-A0A1V4TKP7-F1
#
_cell.length_a   1.000
_cell.length_b   1.000
_cell.length_c   1.000
_cell.angle_alpha   90.00
_cell.angle_beta   90.00
_cell.angle_gamma   90.00
#
_symmetry.space_group_name_H-M   'P 1'
#
loop_
_entity.id
_entity.type
_entity.pdbx_description
1 polymer ?
#
loop_
_entity_poly.entity_id
_entity_poly.type
_entity_poly.pdbx_seq_one_letter_code
_entity_poly.pdbx_strand_id
1 'polypeptide(L)'
;MVSKAKNLGLIILFVLILFLSLETLSAHQPRLDTGTAVSIENPIIVDNPEISQAFYGQLKGEPVYYQINSDTSFQLYVNLLVPTSPGQGGELVSAEVTDASGNTVMYLNGTNSTWTPYFEEFGGDYYLKGPEATLEVPAGTYNIKIFNSQNQGKYSLAIGKIEAFPANEAITALFTLPLLKEEFFAKPISTLFLEFVGIILALGSLMVLFTLLVKSRKSEEMTKVMLQVWGVIKPVLWYGTIIATVVWALVVYANPLNILGMVNSLILIIIIIMTWLVGSKTSKASFGKLPLISCSILVILWWIFAFLAISVI
;
A
#
# COMPACT_ATOMS: atom_id res chain seq x y z
N MET A 1 28.83 15.77 26.40
CA MET A 1 27.58 15.01 26.59
C MET A 1 26.34 15.74 26.08
N VAL A 2 26.25 17.06 26.26
CA VAL A 2 25.08 17.88 25.88
C VAL A 2 24.76 17.90 24.38
N SER A 3 25.76 17.90 23.49
CA SER A 3 25.52 17.93 22.03
C SER A 3 24.93 16.63 21.46
N LYS A 4 25.31 15.47 22.00
CA LYS A 4 24.75 14.16 21.57
C LYS A 4 23.29 13.99 21.98
N ALA A 5 22.92 14.49 23.16
CA ALA A 5 21.53 14.47 23.62
C ALA A 5 20.63 15.40 22.79
N LYS A 6 21.13 16.59 22.41
CA LYS A 6 20.43 17.50 21.49
C LYS A 6 20.20 16.87 20.11
N ASN A 7 21.19 16.18 19.55
CA ASN A 7 21.06 15.51 18.25
C ASN A 7 20.10 14.31 18.30
N LEU A 8 20.09 13.54 19.39
CA LEU A 8 19.14 12.44 19.57
C LEU A 8 17.71 12.95 19.77
N GLY A 9 17.53 14.05 20.51
CA GLY A 9 16.25 14.72 20.66
C GLY A 9 15.71 15.26 19.34
N LEU A 10 16.58 15.82 18.48
CA LEU A 10 16.22 16.25 17.13
C LEU A 10 15.81 15.07 16.23
N ILE A 11 16.52 13.95 16.30
CA ILE A 11 16.17 12.74 15.52
C ILE A 11 14.84 12.15 16.01
N ILE A 12 14.64 12.06 17.33
CA ILE A 12 13.37 11.58 17.89
C ILE A 12 12.23 12.51 17.50
N LEU A 13 12.42 13.83 17.59
CA LEU A 13 11.44 14.83 17.16
C LEU A 13 11.17 14.71 15.65
N PHE A 14 12.19 14.49 14.83
CA PHE A 14 12.04 14.31 13.38
C PHE A 14 11.31 13.01 13.03
N VAL A 15 11.60 11.91 13.73
CA VAL A 15 10.87 10.64 13.62
C VAL A 15 9.44 10.80 14.12
N LEU A 16 9.22 11.54 15.21
CA LEU A 16 7.88 11.84 15.73
C LEU A 16 7.09 12.69 14.74
N ILE A 17 7.71 13.71 14.13
CA ILE A 17 7.11 14.54 13.08
C ILE A 17 6.84 13.71 11.82
N LEU A 18 7.72 12.78 11.44
CA LEU A 18 7.47 11.82 10.35
C LEU A 18 6.30 10.89 10.66
N PHE A 19 6.18 10.38 11.90
CA PHE A 19 5.05 9.54 12.33
C PHE A 19 3.75 10.34 12.48
N LEU A 20 3.83 11.62 12.87
CA LEU A 20 2.69 12.53 12.99
C LEU A 20 2.28 13.15 11.64
N SER A 21 3.16 13.11 10.63
CA SER A 21 2.86 13.48 9.24
C SER A 21 2.40 12.30 8.38
N LEU A 22 2.25 11.11 8.98
CA LEU A 22 1.30 10.11 8.50
C LEU A 22 -0.12 10.62 8.85
N GLU A 23 -0.48 11.80 8.34
CA GLU A 23 -1.87 12.23 8.39
C GLU A 23 -2.71 11.25 7.57
N THR A 24 -3.85 10.86 8.16
CA THR A 24 -5.00 10.16 7.55
C THR A 24 -4.64 9.28 6.36
N LEU A 25 -4.43 7.98 6.62
CA LEU A 25 -4.52 6.95 5.58
C LEU A 25 -5.89 7.07 4.91
N SER A 26 -5.98 7.88 3.86
CA SER A 26 -7.12 7.99 2.95
C SER A 26 -7.08 6.81 2.00
N ALA A 27 -7.12 5.61 2.57
CA ALA A 27 -7.18 4.39 1.81
C ALA A 27 -8.65 3.98 1.73
N HIS A 28 -9.18 3.94 0.51
CA HIS A 28 -10.36 3.12 0.26
C HIS A 28 -10.07 1.72 0.80
N GLN A 29 -11.04 1.11 1.49
CA GLN A 29 -10.92 -0.29 1.86
C GLN A 29 -11.03 -1.12 0.56
N PRO A 30 -9.98 -1.84 0.14
CA PRO A 30 -10.01 -2.56 -1.13
C PRO A 30 -10.91 -3.80 -1.00
N ARG A 31 -11.75 -4.00 -2.01
CA ARG A 31 -12.63 -5.17 -2.15
C ARG A 31 -12.35 -5.77 -3.53
N LEU A 32 -11.77 -6.96 -3.57
CA LEU A 32 -11.49 -7.67 -4.81
C LEU A 32 -12.55 -8.73 -5.05
N ASP A 33 -13.25 -8.66 -6.17
CA ASP A 33 -14.12 -9.75 -6.64
C ASP A 33 -13.27 -10.79 -7.38
N THR A 34 -13.18 -12.00 -6.82
CA THR A 34 -12.34 -13.10 -7.34
C THR A 34 -13.12 -14.12 -8.16
N GLY A 35 -14.33 -13.79 -8.65
CA GLY A 35 -14.93 -14.51 -9.78
C GLY A 35 -16.14 -15.38 -9.46
N THR A 36 -17.00 -14.95 -8.53
CA THR A 36 -18.38 -15.45 -8.49
C THR A 36 -19.19 -14.84 -9.64
N ALA A 37 -20.19 -15.57 -10.16
CA ALA A 37 -21.16 -15.00 -11.08
C ALA A 37 -21.99 -13.95 -10.33
N VAL A 38 -21.65 -12.67 -10.53
CA VAL A 38 -22.40 -11.56 -9.96
C VAL A 38 -23.57 -11.23 -10.89
N SER A 39 -24.76 -11.17 -10.32
CA SER A 39 -26.02 -10.91 -11.03
C SER A 39 -26.95 -10.13 -10.11
N ILE A 40 -28.12 -9.72 -10.61
CA ILE A 40 -29.09 -9.03 -9.76
C ILE A 40 -29.67 -9.96 -8.67
N GLU A 41 -29.73 -11.27 -8.92
CA GLU A 41 -30.15 -12.28 -7.96
C GLU A 41 -29.05 -12.66 -6.96
N ASN A 42 -27.79 -12.38 -7.31
CA ASN A 42 -26.62 -12.62 -6.46
C ASN A 42 -25.67 -11.40 -6.52
N PRO A 43 -26.07 -10.25 -5.95
CA PRO A 43 -25.28 -9.02 -5.99
C PRO A 43 -24.16 -9.06 -4.96
N ILE A 44 -23.14 -8.23 -5.15
CA ILE A 44 -22.14 -7.94 -4.12
C ILE A 44 -22.79 -7.07 -3.06
N ILE A 45 -22.81 -7.54 -1.81
CA ILE A 45 -23.36 -6.77 -0.69
C ILE A 45 -22.35 -5.71 -0.25
N VAL A 46 -22.82 -4.47 -0.14
CA VAL A 46 -22.04 -3.30 0.29
C VAL A 46 -22.50 -2.93 1.69
N ASP A 47 -21.73 -3.37 2.68
CA ASP A 47 -21.94 -3.01 4.08
C ASP A 47 -21.32 -1.63 4.39
N ASN A 48 -21.97 -0.85 5.26
CA ASN A 48 -21.52 0.48 5.67
C ASN A 48 -21.22 1.41 4.47
N PRO A 49 -22.23 1.78 3.66
CA PRO A 49 -22.06 2.48 2.39
C PRO A 49 -21.46 3.88 2.50
N GLU A 50 -21.40 4.46 3.69
CA GLU A 50 -20.73 5.74 3.93
C GLU A 50 -19.22 5.58 4.09
N ILE A 51 -18.75 4.41 4.50
CA ILE A 51 -17.32 4.09 4.61
C ILE A 51 -16.72 3.95 3.22
N SER A 52 -15.61 4.65 3.02
CA SER A 52 -14.86 4.70 1.76
C SER A 52 -14.31 3.32 1.40
N GLN A 53 -14.92 2.71 0.38
CA GLN A 53 -14.61 1.38 -0.14
C GLN A 53 -14.35 1.44 -1.64
N ALA A 54 -13.39 0.66 -2.13
CA ALA A 54 -13.11 0.53 -3.56
C ALA A 54 -13.29 -0.93 -3.99
N PHE A 55 -14.28 -1.16 -4.85
CA PHE A 55 -14.60 -2.47 -5.41
C PHE A 55 -13.95 -2.64 -6.76
N TYR A 56 -13.01 -3.58 -6.85
CA TYR A 56 -12.28 -3.93 -8.06
C TYR A 56 -12.98 -5.09 -8.74
N GLY A 57 -13.56 -4.82 -9.91
CA GLY A 57 -14.38 -5.78 -10.65
C GLY A 57 -14.04 -5.85 -12.14
N GLN A 58 -14.64 -6.83 -12.82
CA GLN A 58 -14.49 -7.03 -14.25
C GLN A 58 -15.82 -7.42 -14.88
N LEU A 59 -16.21 -6.71 -15.94
CA LEU A 59 -17.32 -7.10 -16.79
C LEU A 59 -16.86 -8.21 -17.74
N LYS A 60 -17.65 -9.29 -17.85
CA LYS A 60 -17.32 -10.51 -18.61
C LYS A 60 -18.47 -10.96 -19.53
N GLY A 61 -19.11 -10.01 -20.20
CA GLY A 61 -20.27 -10.19 -21.08
C GLY A 61 -21.60 -9.81 -20.44
N GLU A 62 -21.64 -9.71 -19.11
CA GLU A 62 -22.81 -9.33 -18.33
C GLU A 62 -22.51 -8.14 -17.39
N PRO A 63 -23.52 -7.33 -17.03
CA PRO A 63 -23.36 -6.27 -16.05
C PRO A 63 -23.15 -6.85 -14.64
N VAL A 64 -22.49 -6.08 -13.78
CA VAL A 64 -22.22 -6.46 -12.39
C VAL A 64 -23.12 -5.65 -11.45
N TYR A 65 -23.63 -6.29 -10.41
CA TYR A 65 -24.58 -5.70 -9.47
C TYR A 65 -24.03 -5.65 -8.05
N TYR A 66 -24.27 -4.54 -7.39
CA TYR A 66 -24.02 -4.32 -5.97
C TYR A 66 -25.34 -3.96 -5.28
N GLN A 67 -25.48 -4.33 -4.01
CA GLN A 67 -26.66 -4.00 -3.23
C GLN A 67 -26.25 -3.41 -1.89
N ILE A 68 -26.91 -2.30 -1.54
CA ILE A 68 -26.81 -1.64 -0.24
C ILE A 68 -28.15 -1.85 0.47
N ASN A 69 -28.09 -2.23 1.74
CA ASN A 69 -29.24 -2.22 2.64
C ASN A 69 -28.89 -1.33 3.84
N SER A 70 -29.66 -0.26 4.06
CA SER A 70 -29.44 0.67 5.17
C SER A 70 -30.73 0.93 5.95
N ASP A 71 -30.64 0.83 7.28
CA ASP A 71 -31.76 1.13 8.19
C ASP A 71 -31.84 2.62 8.55
N THR A 72 -30.87 3.42 8.10
CA THR A 72 -30.82 4.88 8.32
C THR A 72 -30.62 5.62 7.00
N SER A 73 -31.03 6.89 6.94
CA SER A 73 -30.62 7.78 5.84
C SER A 73 -29.11 7.95 5.83
N PHE A 74 -28.52 8.09 4.65
CA PHE A 74 -27.08 8.20 4.49
C PHE A 74 -26.70 8.95 3.22
N GLN A 75 -25.45 9.42 3.17
CA GLN A 75 -24.89 10.03 1.97
C GLN A 75 -24.36 8.96 1.02
N LEU A 76 -25.08 8.69 -0.07
CA LEU A 76 -24.61 7.79 -1.12
C LEU A 76 -23.63 8.53 -2.03
N TYR A 77 -22.36 8.12 -2.01
CA TYR A 77 -21.34 8.53 -2.95
C TYR A 77 -20.96 7.37 -3.87
N VAL A 78 -20.81 7.67 -5.16
CA VAL A 78 -20.35 6.71 -6.17
C VAL A 78 -19.34 7.40 -7.09
N ASN A 79 -18.20 6.76 -7.36
CA ASN A 79 -17.24 7.15 -8.40
C ASN A 79 -16.77 5.94 -9.22
N LEU A 80 -16.51 6.18 -10.51
CA LEU A 80 -16.01 5.18 -11.45
C LEU A 80 -14.57 5.47 -11.84
N LEU A 81 -13.74 4.44 -11.75
CA LEU A 81 -12.36 4.42 -12.23
C LEU A 81 -12.17 3.26 -13.19
N VAL A 82 -11.29 3.43 -14.17
CA VAL A 82 -10.90 2.38 -15.12
C VAL A 82 -9.38 2.29 -15.12
N PRO A 83 -8.76 1.11 -14.91
CA PRO A 83 -7.31 1.00 -14.89
C PRO A 83 -6.69 1.33 -16.25
N THR A 84 -5.46 1.85 -16.25
CA THR A 84 -4.70 2.20 -17.47
C THR A 84 -3.41 1.42 -17.64
N SER A 85 -3.25 0.31 -16.91
CA SER A 85 -2.07 -0.56 -17.03
C SER A 85 -1.79 -1.01 -18.47
N PRO A 86 -0.53 -1.25 -18.86
CA PRO A 86 -0.17 -1.70 -20.20
C PRO A 86 -0.97 -2.94 -20.63
N GLY A 87 -1.66 -2.84 -21.79
CA GLY A 87 -2.53 -3.91 -22.30
C GLY A 87 -3.94 -3.95 -21.69
N GLN A 88 -4.25 -3.03 -20.78
CA GLN A 88 -5.54 -2.92 -20.10
C GLN A 88 -6.14 -1.51 -20.24
N GLY A 89 -6.05 -0.89 -21.43
CA GLY A 89 -6.88 0.28 -21.72
C GLY A 89 -8.35 -0.13 -21.57
N GLY A 90 -9.06 0.45 -20.61
CA GLY A 90 -10.39 -0.02 -20.27
C GLY A 90 -11.49 0.70 -21.01
N GLU A 91 -12.49 -0.07 -21.42
CA GLU A 91 -13.75 0.45 -21.90
C GLU A 91 -14.42 1.26 -20.79
N LEU A 92 -14.90 2.45 -21.14
CA LEU A 92 -15.53 3.35 -20.18
C LEU A 92 -16.81 2.73 -19.65
N VAL A 93 -16.95 2.68 -18.33
CA VAL A 93 -18.11 2.08 -17.66
C VAL A 93 -19.09 3.15 -17.19
N SER A 94 -20.36 2.77 -17.12
CA SER A 94 -21.45 3.55 -16.53
C SER A 94 -21.99 2.86 -15.28
N ALA A 95 -22.63 3.64 -14.41
CA ALA A 95 -23.34 3.10 -13.26
C ALA A 95 -24.77 3.64 -13.21
N GLU A 96 -25.70 2.75 -12.90
CA GLU A 96 -27.08 3.09 -12.58
C GLU A 96 -27.39 2.65 -11.16
N VAL A 97 -27.95 3.55 -10.35
CA VAL A 97 -28.44 3.23 -9.01
C VAL A 97 -29.95 3.32 -9.00
N THR A 98 -30.61 2.26 -8.54
CA THR A 98 -32.05 2.22 -8.36
C THR A 98 -32.44 2.00 -6.90
N ASP A 99 -33.59 2.55 -6.49
CA ASP A 99 -34.23 2.19 -5.23
C ASP A 99 -34.89 0.79 -5.29
N ALA A 100 -35.50 0.36 -4.18
CA ALA A 100 -36.22 -0.91 -4.09
C ALA A 100 -37.45 -1.01 -5.02
N SER A 101 -37.98 0.12 -5.50
CA SER A 101 -39.09 0.16 -6.45
C SER A 101 -38.62 0.11 -7.91
N GLY A 102 -37.30 0.12 -8.14
CA GLY A 102 -36.68 0.16 -9.46
C GLY A 102 -36.57 1.55 -10.07
N ASN A 103 -36.81 2.62 -9.30
CA ASN A 103 -36.63 3.98 -9.81
C ASN A 103 -35.15 4.35 -9.78
N THR A 104 -34.64 4.89 -10.88
CA THR A 104 -33.27 5.42 -10.95
C THR A 104 -33.14 6.66 -10.07
N VAL A 105 -32.29 6.57 -9.04
CA VAL A 105 -31.98 7.69 -8.12
C VAL A 105 -30.65 8.38 -8.47
N MET A 106 -29.76 7.68 -9.18
CA MET A 106 -28.47 8.21 -9.60
C MET A 106 -28.01 7.50 -10.88
N TYR A 107 -27.47 8.27 -11.83
CA TYR A 107 -26.94 7.73 -13.08
C TYR A 107 -25.61 8.40 -13.44
N LEU A 108 -24.55 7.60 -13.57
CA LEU A 108 -23.22 8.03 -13.96
C LEU A 108 -22.99 7.59 -15.40
N ASN A 109 -23.14 8.51 -16.35
CA ASN A 109 -23.00 8.22 -17.77
C ASN A 109 -21.51 8.22 -18.18
N GLY A 110 -20.88 7.05 -18.18
CA GLY A 110 -19.48 6.92 -18.58
C GLY A 110 -19.19 7.30 -20.02
N THR A 111 -20.16 7.15 -20.93
CA THR A 111 -19.97 7.43 -22.37
C THR A 111 -19.99 8.93 -22.66
N ASN A 112 -20.75 9.71 -21.89
CA ASN A 112 -20.89 11.14 -22.04
C ASN A 112 -20.30 11.90 -20.83
N SER A 113 -19.13 11.46 -20.38
CA SER A 113 -18.39 12.10 -19.29
C SER A 113 -16.93 12.32 -19.69
N THR A 114 -16.29 13.31 -19.07
CA THR A 114 -14.86 13.52 -19.20
C THR A 114 -14.12 12.50 -18.32
N TRP A 115 -13.20 11.76 -18.92
CA TRP A 115 -12.30 10.86 -18.20
C TRP A 115 -10.90 11.46 -18.16
N THR A 116 -10.34 11.62 -16.97
CA THR A 116 -9.03 12.25 -16.79
C THR A 116 -8.01 11.25 -16.27
N PRO A 117 -6.73 11.33 -16.70
CA PRO A 117 -5.67 10.56 -16.08
C PRO A 117 -5.60 10.85 -14.58
N TYR A 118 -5.59 9.79 -13.78
CA TYR A 118 -5.56 9.85 -12.32
C TYR A 118 -4.56 8.83 -11.79
N PHE A 119 -3.74 9.26 -10.84
CA PHE A 119 -2.84 8.39 -10.10
C PHE A 119 -3.40 8.26 -8.69
N GLU A 120 -3.73 7.04 -8.29
CA GLU A 120 -4.22 6.77 -6.93
C GLU A 120 -2.99 6.52 -6.04
N GLU A 121 -2.75 7.44 -5.11
CA GLU A 121 -1.49 7.54 -4.38
C GLU A 121 -1.28 6.41 -3.37
N PHE A 122 -2.37 5.85 -2.82
CA PHE A 122 -2.31 4.81 -1.78
C PHE A 122 -2.11 3.42 -2.37
N GLY A 123 -2.82 3.14 -3.46
CA GLY A 123 -2.71 1.93 -4.25
C GLY A 123 -1.55 1.97 -5.23
N GLY A 124 -1.01 3.14 -5.59
CA GLY A 124 0.17 3.25 -6.45
C GLY A 124 -0.08 2.82 -7.91
N ASP A 125 -1.29 3.05 -8.41
CA ASP A 125 -1.75 2.59 -9.72
C ASP A 125 -2.44 3.71 -10.51
N TYR A 126 -2.37 3.60 -11.84
CA TYR A 126 -2.94 4.58 -12.75
C TYR A 126 -4.32 4.17 -13.25
N TYR A 127 -5.18 5.17 -13.33
CA TYR A 127 -6.56 5.05 -13.79
C TYR A 127 -6.91 6.18 -14.76
N LEU A 128 -7.99 5.98 -15.49
CA LEU A 128 -8.86 7.05 -15.93
C LEU A 128 -9.91 7.26 -14.84
N LYS A 129 -9.98 8.46 -14.29
CA LYS A 129 -11.05 8.87 -13.37
C LYS A 129 -12.25 9.35 -14.18
N GLY A 130 -13.38 8.70 -13.98
CA GLY A 130 -14.64 8.98 -14.63
C GLY A 130 -15.59 9.80 -13.78
N PRO A 131 -16.90 9.78 -14.08
CA PRO A 131 -17.91 10.53 -13.35
C PRO A 131 -17.99 10.11 -11.87
N GLU A 132 -18.44 11.05 -11.05
CA GLU A 132 -18.78 10.82 -9.64
C GLU A 132 -20.05 11.59 -9.28
N ALA A 133 -20.81 11.06 -8.32
CA ALA A 133 -22.01 11.70 -7.82
C ALA A 133 -22.19 11.45 -6.32
N THR A 134 -22.88 12.37 -5.66
CA THR A 134 -23.23 12.29 -4.24
C THR A 134 -24.71 12.65 -4.09
N LEU A 135 -25.46 11.85 -3.32
CA LEU A 135 -26.87 12.08 -3.06
C LEU A 135 -27.22 11.64 -1.64
N GLU A 136 -27.96 12.47 -0.90
CA GLU A 136 -28.60 12.05 0.35
C GLU A 136 -29.80 11.17 0.04
N VAL A 137 -29.81 9.96 0.58
CA VAL A 137 -30.89 8.99 0.35
C VAL A 137 -31.50 8.53 1.68
N PRO A 138 -32.82 8.24 1.73
CA PRO A 138 -33.46 7.71 2.93
C PRO A 138 -32.97 6.28 3.23
N ALA A 139 -33.37 5.76 4.41
CA ALA A 139 -33.21 4.34 4.71
C ALA A 139 -33.92 3.48 3.64
N GLY A 140 -33.29 2.38 3.25
CA GLY A 140 -33.82 1.49 2.22
C GLY A 140 -32.77 0.62 1.53
N THR A 141 -33.23 -0.09 0.50
CA THR A 141 -32.42 -0.92 -0.38
C THR A 141 -32.11 -0.17 -1.67
N TYR A 142 -30.84 -0.19 -2.07
CA TYR A 142 -30.36 0.40 -3.31
C TYR A 142 -29.54 -0.63 -4.10
N ASN A 143 -29.78 -0.71 -5.40
CA ASN A 143 -29.04 -1.59 -6.31
C ASN A 143 -28.19 -0.73 -7.24
N ILE A 144 -26.91 -1.05 -7.36
CA ILE A 144 -25.97 -0.39 -8.26
C ILE A 144 -25.62 -1.37 -9.36
N LYS A 145 -25.91 -1.00 -10.61
CA LYS A 145 -25.56 -1.76 -11.81
C LYS A 145 -24.39 -1.09 -12.50
N ILE A 146 -23.30 -1.84 -12.70
CA ILE A 146 -22.13 -1.43 -13.49
C ILE A 146 -22.17 -2.11 -14.85
N PHE A 147 -22.02 -1.33 -15.91
CA PHE A 147 -22.13 -1.84 -17.28
C PHE A 147 -21.41 -0.93 -18.29
N ASN A 148 -21.21 -1.44 -19.50
CA ASN A 148 -20.89 -0.63 -20.68
C ASN A 148 -21.56 -1.27 -21.91
N SER A 149 -21.32 -0.76 -23.12
CA SER A 149 -21.99 -1.26 -24.33
C SER A 149 -21.67 -2.72 -24.68
N GLN A 150 -20.54 -3.26 -24.20
CA GLN A 150 -20.06 -4.61 -24.49
C GLN A 150 -20.11 -5.52 -23.25
N ASN A 151 -20.37 -4.95 -22.08
CA ASN A 151 -20.11 -5.52 -20.77
C ASN A 151 -18.72 -6.16 -20.67
N GLN A 152 -17.67 -5.44 -21.05
CA GLN A 152 -16.29 -5.95 -20.98
C GLN A 152 -15.36 -4.97 -20.25
N GLY A 153 -14.25 -5.50 -19.76
CA GLY A 153 -13.19 -4.70 -19.17
C GLY A 153 -13.26 -4.57 -17.65
N LYS A 154 -12.18 -4.06 -17.09
CA LYS A 154 -11.98 -3.88 -15.65
C LYS A 154 -12.45 -2.50 -15.21
N TYR A 155 -12.95 -2.41 -13.99
CA TYR A 155 -13.33 -1.15 -13.37
C TYR A 155 -13.05 -1.17 -11.87
N SER A 156 -12.94 0.02 -11.27
CA SER A 156 -13.05 0.21 -9.83
C SER A 156 -14.26 1.09 -9.55
N LEU A 157 -15.10 0.63 -8.61
CA LEU A 157 -16.28 1.34 -8.11
C LEU A 157 -15.96 1.81 -6.69
N ALA A 158 -15.83 3.12 -6.50
CA ALA A 158 -15.69 3.70 -5.18
C ALA A 158 -17.07 4.04 -4.61
N ILE A 159 -17.33 3.60 -3.38
CA ILE A 159 -18.57 3.89 -2.62
C ILE A 159 -18.19 4.50 -1.27
N GLY A 160 -18.93 5.52 -0.84
CA GLY A 160 -18.71 6.18 0.45
C GLY A 160 -17.54 7.16 0.47
N LYS A 161 -17.49 8.03 1.50
CA LYS A 161 -16.47 9.07 1.66
C LYS A 161 -15.80 9.06 3.03
N ILE A 162 -16.38 8.39 4.02
CA ILE A 162 -15.84 8.35 5.37
C ILE A 162 -14.66 7.38 5.40
N GLU A 163 -13.47 7.92 5.61
CA GLU A 163 -12.27 7.11 5.74
C GLU A 163 -12.27 6.35 7.06
N ALA A 164 -12.09 5.03 6.99
CA ALA A 164 -11.93 4.19 8.16
C ALA A 164 -10.93 3.06 7.89
N PHE A 165 -9.98 2.88 8.80
CA PHE A 165 -8.93 1.87 8.68
C PHE A 165 -8.80 1.03 9.96
N PRO A 166 -9.82 0.22 10.30
CA PRO A 166 -9.75 -0.62 11.48
C PRO A 166 -8.71 -1.74 11.31
N ALA A 167 -8.20 -2.28 12.42
CA ALA A 167 -7.07 -3.20 12.42
C ALA A 167 -7.30 -4.49 11.58
N ASN A 168 -8.55 -4.97 11.52
CA ASN A 168 -8.92 -6.11 10.69
C ASN A 168 -8.79 -5.78 9.19
N GLU A 169 -9.16 -4.57 8.76
CA GLU A 169 -9.01 -4.13 7.37
C GLU A 169 -7.54 -4.01 6.97
N ALA A 170 -6.70 -3.51 7.89
CA ALA A 170 -5.26 -3.48 7.67
C ALA A 170 -4.67 -4.88 7.45
N ILE A 171 -5.15 -5.90 8.18
CA ILE A 171 -4.72 -7.29 7.99
C ILE A 171 -5.24 -7.85 6.66
N THR A 172 -6.50 -7.60 6.31
CA THR A 172 -7.08 -8.02 5.02
C THR A 172 -6.30 -7.42 3.85
N ALA A 173 -5.94 -6.13 3.93
CA ALA A 173 -5.16 -5.43 2.92
C ALA A 173 -3.81 -6.09 2.62
N LEU A 174 -3.15 -6.71 3.62
CA LEU A 174 -1.89 -7.43 3.42
C LEU A 174 -2.01 -8.60 2.43
N PHE A 175 -3.20 -9.18 2.30
CA PHE A 175 -3.47 -10.27 1.37
C PHE A 175 -4.14 -9.81 0.08
N THR A 176 -5.06 -8.83 0.16
CA THR A 176 -5.80 -8.37 -1.01
C THR A 176 -4.95 -7.50 -1.93
N LEU A 177 -4.04 -6.68 -1.41
CA LEU A 177 -3.20 -5.80 -2.23
C LEU A 177 -2.29 -6.57 -3.19
N PRO A 178 -1.52 -7.60 -2.77
CA PRO A 178 -0.71 -8.38 -3.71
C PRO A 178 -1.54 -9.05 -4.81
N LEU A 179 -2.70 -9.62 -4.46
CA LEU A 179 -3.62 -10.24 -5.43
C LEU A 179 -4.18 -9.22 -6.41
N LEU A 180 -4.57 -8.04 -5.92
CA LEU A 180 -5.04 -6.93 -6.74
C LEU A 180 -3.96 -6.49 -7.75
N LYS A 181 -2.71 -6.34 -7.29
CA LYS A 181 -1.58 -5.95 -8.15
C LYS A 181 -1.38 -6.95 -9.29
N GLU A 182 -1.43 -8.24 -8.98
CA GLU A 182 -1.27 -9.30 -9.96
C GLU A 182 -2.48 -9.42 -10.89
N GLU A 183 -3.65 -9.75 -10.34
CA GLU A 183 -4.82 -10.14 -11.13
C GLU A 183 -5.48 -8.93 -11.80
N PHE A 184 -5.56 -7.80 -11.09
CA PHE A 184 -6.22 -6.60 -11.59
C PHE A 184 -5.23 -5.72 -12.36
N PHE A 185 -4.05 -5.39 -11.84
CA PHE A 185 -3.11 -4.49 -12.53
C PHE A 185 -2.09 -5.17 -13.45
N ALA A 186 -2.06 -6.51 -13.50
CA ALA A 186 -1.06 -7.29 -14.25
C ALA A 186 0.39 -6.92 -13.89
N LYS A 187 0.61 -6.47 -12.66
CA LYS A 187 1.95 -6.19 -12.15
C LYS A 187 2.65 -7.51 -11.83
N PRO A 188 3.92 -7.67 -12.22
CA PRO A 188 4.64 -8.92 -12.02
C PRO A 188 4.88 -9.19 -10.54
N ILE A 189 4.31 -10.29 -10.00
CA ILE A 189 4.59 -10.76 -8.63
C ILE A 189 6.09 -10.92 -8.41
N SER A 190 6.85 -11.27 -9.45
CA SER A 190 8.31 -11.42 -9.33
C SER A 190 8.98 -10.16 -8.80
N THR A 191 8.46 -8.97 -9.12
CA THR A 191 8.98 -7.70 -8.59
C THR A 191 8.70 -7.59 -7.10
N LEU A 192 7.46 -7.86 -6.67
CA LEU A 192 7.08 -7.91 -5.25
C LEU A 192 7.93 -8.96 -4.49
N PHE A 193 8.04 -10.15 -5.04
CA PHE A 193 8.81 -11.25 -4.47
C PHE A 193 10.29 -10.91 -4.31
N LEU A 194 10.93 -10.39 -5.36
CA LEU A 194 12.35 -10.02 -5.32
C LEU A 194 12.60 -8.86 -4.35
N GLU A 195 11.69 -7.87 -4.29
CA GLU A 195 11.77 -6.82 -3.28
C GLU A 195 11.71 -7.40 -1.86
N PHE A 196 10.74 -8.27 -1.58
CA PHE A 196 10.62 -8.93 -0.29
C PHE A 196 11.84 -9.78 0.05
N VAL A 197 12.42 -10.50 -0.91
CA VAL A 197 13.68 -11.23 -0.71
C VAL A 197 14.80 -10.27 -0.30
N GLY A 198 14.94 -9.14 -1.00
CA GLY A 198 15.92 -8.10 -0.67
C GLY A 198 15.74 -7.57 0.76
N ILE A 199 14.51 -7.18 1.10
CA ILE A 199 14.15 -6.67 2.42
C ILE A 199 14.39 -7.73 3.51
N ILE A 200 13.96 -8.98 3.32
CA ILE A 200 14.10 -10.06 4.31
C ILE A 200 15.59 -10.36 4.57
N LEU A 201 16.41 -10.43 3.51
CA LEU A 201 17.85 -10.66 3.66
C LEU A 201 18.52 -9.52 4.42
N ALA A 202 18.17 -8.27 4.11
CA ALA A 202 18.74 -7.10 4.76
C ALA A 202 18.25 -6.92 6.20
N LEU A 203 16.93 -6.78 6.39
CA LEU A 203 16.31 -6.56 7.69
C LEU A 203 16.48 -7.78 8.61
N GLY A 204 16.39 -9.00 8.09
CA GLY A 204 16.65 -10.22 8.86
C GLY A 204 18.09 -10.27 9.39
N SER A 205 19.08 -9.99 8.55
CA SER A 205 20.49 -9.88 8.97
C SER A 205 20.67 -8.78 10.02
N LEU A 206 20.00 -7.64 9.83
CA LEU A 206 20.04 -6.52 10.75
C LEU A 206 19.39 -6.83 12.10
N MET A 207 18.33 -7.63 12.14
CA MET A 207 17.66 -8.11 13.36
C MET A 207 18.52 -9.08 14.17
N VAL A 208 19.22 -9.98 13.48
CA VAL A 208 20.24 -10.83 14.12
C VAL A 208 21.34 -9.97 14.74
N LEU A 209 21.89 -9.01 13.97
CA LEU A 209 22.90 -8.09 14.48
C LEU A 209 22.38 -7.29 15.69
N PHE A 210 21.18 -6.72 15.58
CA PHE A 210 20.60 -5.88 16.63
C PHE A 210 20.45 -6.65 17.94
N THR A 211 19.94 -7.89 17.88
CA THR A 211 19.78 -8.77 19.04
C THR A 211 21.15 -9.11 19.66
N LEU A 212 22.15 -9.40 18.83
CA LEU A 212 23.50 -9.66 19.31
C LEU A 212 24.12 -8.43 19.95
N LEU A 213 23.99 -7.25 19.36
CA LEU A 213 24.45 -5.99 19.96
C LEU A 213 23.80 -5.73 21.33
N VAL A 214 22.51 -6.03 21.48
CA VAL A 214 21.79 -5.92 22.76
C VAL A 214 22.39 -6.87 23.81
N LYS A 215 22.69 -8.12 23.42
CA LYS A 215 23.32 -9.13 24.29
C LYS A 215 24.78 -8.81 24.61
N SER A 216 25.56 -8.31 23.66
CA SER A 216 26.98 -7.94 23.82
C SER A 216 27.21 -6.85 24.86
N ARG A 217 26.17 -6.10 25.26
CA ARG A 217 26.26 -5.19 26.42
C ARG A 217 26.58 -5.90 27.73
N LYS A 218 26.25 -7.19 27.83
CA LYS A 218 26.33 -7.95 29.09
C LYS A 218 27.69 -8.61 29.31
N SER A 219 28.44 -8.91 28.25
CA SER A 219 29.73 -9.59 28.40
C SER A 219 30.65 -9.43 27.18
N GLU A 220 31.95 -9.61 27.42
CA GLU A 220 32.97 -9.59 26.36
C GLU A 220 32.85 -10.81 25.43
N GLU A 221 32.51 -11.98 25.97
CA GLU A 221 32.28 -13.21 25.20
C GLU A 221 31.15 -13.00 24.19
N MET A 222 30.04 -12.40 24.60
CA MET A 222 28.95 -12.06 23.69
C MET A 222 29.36 -11.03 22.63
N THR A 223 30.34 -10.18 22.91
CA THR A 223 30.91 -9.26 21.91
C THR A 223 31.73 -10.01 20.87
N LYS A 224 32.53 -11.00 21.29
CA LYS A 224 33.30 -11.87 20.38
C LYS A 224 32.38 -12.69 19.48
N VAL A 225 31.32 -13.29 20.03
CA VAL A 225 30.29 -14.00 19.26
C VAL A 225 29.62 -13.08 18.24
N MET A 226 29.27 -11.86 18.65
CA MET A 226 28.67 -10.87 17.73
C MET A 226 29.61 -10.55 16.56
N LEU A 227 30.90 -10.35 16.80
CA LEU A 227 31.88 -10.08 15.74
C LEU A 227 32.06 -11.27 14.78
N GLN A 228 32.05 -12.50 15.30
CA GLN A 228 32.10 -13.72 14.48
C GLN A 228 30.87 -13.83 13.58
N VAL A 229 29.67 -13.69 14.15
CA VAL A 229 28.41 -13.72 13.39
C VAL A 229 28.37 -12.58 12.38
N TRP A 230 28.82 -11.37 12.75
CA TRP A 230 28.90 -10.22 11.86
C TRP A 230 29.70 -10.51 10.58
N GLY A 231 30.81 -11.25 10.68
CA GLY A 231 31.59 -11.67 9.51
C GLY A 231 30.77 -12.47 8.49
N VAL A 232 29.80 -13.26 8.95
CA VAL A 232 28.92 -14.08 8.10
C VAL A 232 27.71 -13.30 7.58
N ILE A 233 27.05 -12.51 8.44
CA ILE A 233 25.81 -11.82 8.06
C ILE A 233 26.06 -10.52 7.29
N LYS A 234 27.25 -9.90 7.40
CA LYS A 234 27.60 -8.68 6.67
C LYS A 234 27.39 -8.80 5.15
N PRO A 235 27.90 -9.83 4.45
CA PRO A 235 27.64 -9.98 3.02
C PRO A 235 26.15 -10.19 2.72
N VAL A 236 25.42 -10.96 3.54
CA VAL A 236 23.97 -11.19 3.37
C VAL A 236 23.17 -9.90 3.48
N LEU A 237 23.51 -9.05 4.48
CA LEU A 237 22.94 -7.72 4.62
C LEU A 237 23.13 -6.90 3.33
N TRP A 238 24.35 -6.88 2.77
CA TRP A 238 24.62 -6.14 1.54
C TRP A 238 23.93 -6.73 0.31
N TYR A 239 23.87 -8.06 0.17
CA TYR A 239 23.11 -8.69 -0.92
C TYR A 239 21.64 -8.31 -0.84
N GLY A 240 21.03 -8.36 0.35
CA GLY A 240 19.67 -7.90 0.56
C GLY A 240 19.47 -6.43 0.17
N THR A 241 20.35 -5.55 0.67
CA THR A 241 20.30 -4.10 0.35
C THR A 241 20.43 -3.86 -1.16
N ILE A 242 21.33 -4.58 -1.85
CA ILE A 242 21.54 -4.42 -3.30
C ILE A 242 20.32 -4.90 -4.08
N ILE A 243 19.76 -6.08 -3.73
CA ILE A 243 18.56 -6.62 -4.39
C ILE A 243 17.41 -5.62 -4.24
N ALA A 244 17.11 -5.19 -3.01
CA ALA A 244 16.08 -4.19 -2.76
C ALA A 244 16.35 -2.89 -3.53
N THR A 245 17.60 -2.43 -3.59
CA THR A 245 17.94 -1.21 -4.32
C THR A 245 17.72 -1.32 -5.83
N VAL A 246 18.11 -2.45 -6.43
CA VAL A 246 17.95 -2.67 -7.86
C VAL A 246 16.47 -2.80 -8.22
N VAL A 247 15.72 -3.58 -7.46
CA VAL A 247 14.28 -3.78 -7.69
C VAL A 247 13.52 -2.47 -7.49
N TRP A 248 13.80 -1.75 -6.40
CA TRP A 248 13.23 -0.43 -6.14
C TRP A 248 13.52 0.59 -7.26
N ALA A 249 14.74 0.61 -7.80
CA ALA A 249 15.08 1.47 -8.91
C ALA A 249 14.24 1.17 -10.17
N LEU A 250 13.92 -0.10 -10.43
CA LEU A 250 13.03 -0.49 -11.53
C LEU A 250 11.59 -0.05 -11.28
N VAL A 251 11.12 -0.16 -10.04
CA VAL A 251 9.76 0.28 -9.63
C VAL A 251 9.61 1.80 -9.84
N VAL A 252 10.58 2.58 -9.40
CA VAL A 252 10.57 4.05 -9.58
C VAL A 252 10.73 4.43 -11.05
N TYR A 253 11.55 3.70 -11.81
CA TYR A 253 11.69 3.93 -13.25
C TYR A 253 10.37 3.70 -14.01
N ALA A 254 9.59 2.70 -13.60
CA ALA A 254 8.27 2.45 -14.18
C ALA A 254 7.27 3.58 -13.88
N ASN A 255 7.36 4.21 -12.70
CA ASN A 255 6.43 5.24 -12.23
C ASN A 255 7.18 6.48 -11.67
N PRO A 256 7.86 7.26 -12.54
CA PRO A 256 8.80 8.29 -12.09
C PRO A 256 8.14 9.51 -11.44
N LEU A 257 6.81 9.66 -11.55
CA LEU A 257 6.05 10.76 -10.94
C LEU A 257 5.41 10.39 -9.59
N ASN A 258 5.59 9.15 -9.12
CA ASN A 258 5.05 8.72 -7.83
C ASN A 258 5.81 9.41 -6.68
N ILE A 259 5.16 10.37 -6.01
CA ILE A 259 5.74 11.15 -4.91
C ILE A 259 6.16 10.24 -3.75
N LEU A 260 5.32 9.26 -3.38
CA LEU A 260 5.64 8.30 -2.33
C LEU A 260 6.86 7.45 -2.70
N GLY A 261 6.96 7.06 -3.97
CA GLY A 261 8.12 6.38 -4.55
C GLY A 261 9.40 7.22 -4.46
N MET A 262 9.31 8.53 -4.74
CA MET A 262 10.45 9.46 -4.58
C MET A 262 10.88 9.59 -3.12
N VAL A 263 9.94 9.75 -2.19
CA VAL A 263 10.21 9.82 -0.74
C VAL A 263 10.91 8.55 -0.27
N ASN A 264 10.39 7.38 -0.64
CA ASN A 264 10.96 6.11 -0.23
C ASN A 264 12.35 5.85 -0.87
N SER A 265 12.61 6.41 -2.06
CA SER A 265 13.95 6.42 -2.67
C SER A 265 14.97 7.22 -1.85
N LEU A 266 14.57 8.37 -1.28
CA LEU A 266 15.44 9.14 -0.39
C LEU A 266 15.76 8.36 0.89
N ILE A 267 14.76 7.67 1.46
CA ILE A 267 14.95 6.78 2.61
C ILE A 267 15.94 5.68 2.28
N LEU A 268 15.81 5.03 1.12
CA LEU A 268 16.72 3.99 0.67
C LEU A 268 18.17 4.49 0.51
N ILE A 269 18.39 5.69 -0.02
CA ILE A 269 19.72 6.31 -0.09
C ILE A 269 20.31 6.46 1.33
N ILE A 270 19.51 6.92 2.29
CA ILE A 270 19.94 7.02 3.71
C ILE A 270 20.24 5.63 4.27
N ILE A 271 19.43 4.62 3.96
CA ILE A 271 19.66 3.21 4.36
C ILE A 271 21.00 2.71 3.84
N ILE A 272 21.36 2.97 2.58
CA ILE A 272 22.63 2.51 1.99
C ILE A 272 23.81 3.13 2.76
N ILE A 273 23.76 4.44 3.00
CA ILE A 273 24.80 5.17 3.77
C ILE A 273 24.87 4.62 5.20
N MET A 274 23.73 4.44 5.85
CA MET A 274 23.65 3.93 7.22
C MET A 274 24.09 2.48 7.33
N THR A 275 23.82 1.64 6.33
CA THR A 275 24.30 0.25 6.24
C THR A 275 25.82 0.21 6.25
N TRP A 276 26.47 1.08 5.46
CA TRP A 276 27.92 1.23 5.49
C TRP A 276 28.43 1.74 6.84
N LEU A 277 27.81 2.78 7.41
CA LEU A 277 28.19 3.34 8.71
C LEU A 277 28.08 2.33 9.86
N VAL A 278 26.95 1.61 9.95
CA VAL A 278 26.72 0.56 10.94
C VAL A 278 27.72 -0.57 10.74
N GLY A 279 27.95 -1.00 9.50
CA GLY A 279 28.91 -2.06 9.23
C GLY A 279 30.35 -1.70 9.61
N SER A 280 30.77 -0.47 9.32
CA SER A 280 32.10 0.05 9.70
C SER A 280 32.27 0.12 11.22
N LYS A 281 31.27 0.63 11.94
CA LYS A 281 31.32 0.70 13.41
C LYS A 281 31.26 -0.67 14.07
N THR A 282 30.46 -1.59 13.53
CA THR A 282 30.35 -2.97 14.04
C THR A 282 31.67 -3.70 13.89
N SER A 283 32.35 -3.53 12.75
CA SER A 283 33.68 -4.13 12.52
C SER A 283 34.77 -3.61 13.46
N LYS A 284 34.57 -2.43 14.06
CA LYS A 284 35.47 -1.80 15.04
C LYS A 284 34.95 -1.88 16.48
N ALA A 285 33.86 -2.61 16.70
CA ALA A 285 33.21 -2.67 18.00
C ALA A 285 34.06 -3.45 19.00
N SER A 286 34.02 -3.01 20.25
CA SER A 286 34.63 -3.70 21.38
C SER A 286 33.63 -3.72 22.53
N PHE A 287 33.90 -4.53 23.55
CA PHE A 287 33.08 -4.50 24.76
C PHE A 287 33.01 -3.07 25.32
N GLY A 288 31.82 -2.62 25.73
CA GLY A 288 31.54 -1.24 26.15
C GLY A 288 31.45 -0.19 25.02
N LYS A 289 31.81 -0.51 23.78
CA LYS A 289 31.76 0.40 22.62
C LYS A 289 31.00 -0.25 21.45
N LEU A 290 29.66 -0.25 21.57
CA LEU A 290 28.76 -0.90 20.61
C LEU A 290 27.94 0.13 19.80
N PRO A 291 27.73 -0.08 18.49
CA PRO A 291 26.98 0.83 17.62
C PRO A 291 25.45 0.75 17.74
N LEU A 292 24.91 0.52 18.93
CA LEU A 292 23.49 0.27 19.17
C LEU A 292 22.58 1.36 18.61
N ILE A 293 22.89 2.63 18.85
CA ILE A 293 22.05 3.75 18.40
C ILE A 293 21.97 3.80 16.88
N SER A 294 23.11 3.72 16.18
CA SER A 294 23.11 3.72 14.71
C SER A 294 22.44 2.48 14.13
N CYS A 295 22.57 1.33 14.80
CA CYS A 295 21.86 0.11 14.41
C CYS A 295 20.35 0.27 14.57
N SER A 296 19.87 0.82 15.69
CA SER A 296 18.44 1.09 15.93
C SER A 296 17.85 2.04 14.88
N ILE A 297 18.56 3.11 14.52
CA ILE A 297 18.12 4.03 13.47
C ILE A 297 18.01 3.29 12.13
N LEU A 298 19.01 2.49 11.76
CA LEU A 298 18.97 1.71 10.53
C LEU A 298 17.81 0.71 10.50
N VAL A 299 17.49 0.09 11.64
CA VAL A 299 16.33 -0.81 11.79
C VAL A 299 15.02 -0.07 11.52
N ILE A 300 14.85 1.10 12.13
CA ILE A 300 13.64 1.91 11.96
C ILE A 300 13.52 2.33 10.49
N LEU A 301 14.60 2.77 9.86
CA LEU A 301 14.59 3.14 8.45
C LEU A 301 14.18 1.98 7.55
N TRP A 302 14.69 0.77 7.78
CA TRP A 302 14.28 -0.41 7.02
C TRP A 302 12.80 -0.77 7.20
N TRP A 303 12.25 -0.62 8.40
CA TRP A 303 10.81 -0.83 8.63
C TRP A 303 9.96 0.21 7.92
N ILE A 304 10.36 1.48 7.96
CA ILE A 304 9.69 2.54 7.20
C ILE A 304 9.77 2.24 5.71
N PHE A 305 10.95 1.89 5.19
CA PHE A 305 11.13 1.56 3.78
C PHE A 305 10.26 0.38 3.35
N ALA A 306 10.24 -0.70 4.13
CA ALA A 306 9.43 -1.88 3.84
C ALA A 306 7.94 -1.57 3.84
N PHE A 307 7.46 -0.76 4.81
CA PHE A 307 6.07 -0.34 4.87
C PHE A 307 5.67 0.49 3.64
N LEU A 308 6.47 1.49 3.28
CA LEU A 308 6.21 2.34 2.12
C LEU A 308 6.35 1.58 0.78
N ALA A 309 7.26 0.61 0.70
CA ALA A 309 7.49 -0.16 -0.51
C ALA A 309 6.26 -0.99 -0.90
N ILE A 310 5.54 -1.55 0.08
CA ILE A 310 4.31 -2.34 -0.15
C ILE A 310 3.22 -1.51 -0.82
N SER A 311 3.10 -0.23 -0.47
CA SER A 311 2.09 0.67 -1.05
C SER A 311 2.44 1.10 -2.49
N VAL A 312 3.73 1.14 -2.83
CA VAL A 312 4.20 1.69 -4.10
C VAL A 312 4.35 0.64 -5.20
N ILE A 313 4.77 -0.59 -4.87
CA ILE A 313 4.94 -1.69 -5.82
C ILE A 313 3.56 -2.21 -6.23
#